data_AF-A0A2T5G3I3-F1
#
_entry.id   AF-A0A2T5G3I3-F1
#
_cell.length_a   1.000
_cell.length_b   1.000
_cell.length_c   1.000
_cell.angle_alpha   90.00
_cell.angle_beta   90.00
_cell.angle_gamma   90.00
#
_symmetry.space_group_name_H-M   'P 1'
#
loop_
_entity.id
_entity.type
_entity.pdbx_description
1 polymer ?
#
loop_
_entity_poly.entity_id
_entity_poly.type
_entity_poly.pdbx_seq_one_letter_code
_entity_poly.pdbx_strand_id
1 'polypeptide(L)'
;MVTNCTKSNALNYSMVFWDEVYAAVAAEYPDVHRDQALVDALAMWLVRRPAYYDVIVSSNLFGDILTDLAAAIQGGMGIAAGGNINPERTYPSMFEPIHGSAPRYKGQNRANPIAAIWAGSMMLEHLGETAAARLVMKAVEDVLAEGRYRTSDLGGTSSTTEVGEAIKKTIRKKGDALIR
;
A
#
# COMPACT_ATOMS: atom_id res chain seq x y z
N MET A 1 -7.52 10.22 -11.60
CA MET A 1 -7.53 9.42 -12.84
C MET A 1 -7.56 7.95 -12.47
N VAL A 2 -8.34 7.13 -13.16
CA VAL A 2 -8.35 5.67 -12.96
C VAL A 2 -7.89 5.00 -14.25
N THR A 3 -6.74 4.33 -14.21
CA THR A 3 -6.18 3.57 -15.34
C THR A 3 -6.59 2.11 -15.26
N ASN A 4 -7.26 1.62 -16.32
CA ASN A 4 -7.55 0.21 -16.53
C ASN A 4 -6.29 -0.55 -17.01
N CYS A 5 -5.81 -1.52 -16.21
CA CYS A 5 -4.73 -2.41 -16.59
C CYS A 5 -5.26 -3.65 -17.30
N THR A 6 -4.94 -3.80 -18.58
CA THR A 6 -5.49 -4.87 -19.42
C THR A 6 -4.43 -5.59 -20.25
N LYS A 7 -4.83 -6.70 -20.88
CA LYS A 7 -4.10 -7.35 -21.96
C LYS A 7 -5.07 -7.89 -23.02
N SER A 8 -6.11 -7.12 -23.32
CA SER A 8 -7.18 -7.49 -24.27
C SER A 8 -6.70 -7.77 -25.69
N ASN A 9 -5.50 -7.29 -26.06
CA ASN A 9 -4.86 -7.62 -27.34
C ASN A 9 -4.30 -9.05 -27.44
N ALA A 10 -4.17 -9.77 -26.32
CA ALA A 10 -3.71 -11.15 -26.29
C ALA A 10 -4.70 -12.09 -25.56
N LEU A 11 -5.44 -11.56 -24.58
CA LEU A 11 -6.47 -12.28 -23.83
C LEU A 11 -7.86 -11.84 -24.34
N ASN A 12 -8.19 -12.32 -25.54
CA ASN A 12 -9.32 -11.85 -26.36
C ASN A 12 -10.72 -12.11 -25.78
N TYR A 13 -10.82 -12.80 -24.64
CA TYR A 13 -12.09 -13.07 -23.96
C TYR A 13 -12.12 -12.45 -22.57
N SER A 14 -11.22 -12.89 -21.68
CA SER A 14 -11.25 -12.46 -20.28
C SER A 14 -10.92 -10.98 -20.11
N MET A 15 -9.91 -10.47 -20.79
CA MET A 15 -9.52 -9.06 -20.67
C MET A 15 -10.40 -8.14 -21.53
N VAL A 16 -10.99 -8.65 -22.61
CA VAL A 16 -12.01 -7.90 -23.35
C VAL A 16 -13.26 -7.71 -22.49
N PHE A 17 -13.73 -8.76 -21.82
CA PHE A 17 -14.83 -8.65 -20.86
C PHE A 17 -14.50 -7.70 -19.69
N TRP A 18 -13.27 -7.76 -19.19
CA TRP A 18 -12.80 -6.81 -18.18
C TRP A 18 -12.88 -5.35 -18.66
N ASP A 19 -12.42 -5.08 -19.89
CA ASP A 19 -12.50 -3.75 -20.51
C ASP A 19 -13.96 -3.27 -20.68
N GLU A 20 -14.88 -4.18 -21.05
CA GLU A 20 -16.32 -3.89 -21.14
C GLU A 20 -16.91 -3.51 -19.78
N VAL A 21 -16.59 -4.26 -18.71
CA VAL A 21 -17.04 -3.97 -17.35
C VAL A 21 -16.48 -2.64 -16.86
N TYR A 22 -15.19 -2.39 -17.06
CA TYR A 22 -14.58 -1.10 -16.74
C TYR A 22 -15.30 0.03 -17.47
N ALA A 23 -15.61 -0.14 -18.75
CA ALA A 23 -16.27 0.88 -19.54
C ALA A 23 -17.70 1.17 -19.09
N ALA A 24 -18.44 0.14 -18.69
CA ALA A 24 -19.79 0.25 -18.13
C ALA A 24 -19.78 1.00 -16.80
N VAL A 25 -18.95 0.59 -15.84
CA VAL A 25 -18.85 1.25 -14.52
C VAL A 25 -18.36 2.69 -14.69
N ALA A 26 -17.37 2.92 -15.53
CA ALA A 26 -16.83 4.26 -15.73
C ALA A 26 -17.82 5.24 -16.42
N ALA A 27 -18.91 4.74 -17.01
CA ALA A 27 -20.00 5.62 -17.49
C ALA A 27 -20.83 6.20 -16.33
N GLU A 28 -20.82 5.57 -15.16
CA GLU A 28 -21.50 6.05 -13.94
C GLU A 28 -20.72 7.17 -13.22
N TYR A 29 -19.45 7.39 -13.58
CA TYR A 29 -18.54 8.37 -12.96
C TYR A 29 -17.91 9.32 -14.01
N PRO A 30 -18.70 10.19 -14.66
CA PRO A 30 -18.24 11.02 -15.78
C PRO A 30 -17.21 12.09 -15.39
N ASP A 31 -17.12 12.42 -14.11
CA ASP A 31 -16.16 13.35 -13.50
C ASP A 31 -14.78 12.73 -13.25
N VAL A 32 -14.66 11.39 -13.31
CA VAL A 32 -13.39 10.68 -13.13
C VAL A 32 -12.68 10.54 -14.48
N HIS A 33 -11.47 11.08 -14.58
CA HIS A 33 -10.65 10.90 -15.79
C HIS A 33 -10.28 9.41 -16.00
N ARG A 34 -10.62 8.88 -17.17
CA ARG A 34 -10.43 7.49 -17.57
C ARG A 34 -9.15 7.33 -18.36
N ASP A 35 -8.40 6.27 -18.08
CA ASP A 35 -7.20 5.88 -18.82
C ASP A 35 -7.17 4.35 -18.99
N GLN A 36 -6.43 3.85 -19.96
CA GLN A 36 -6.29 2.41 -20.21
C GLN A 36 -4.90 2.11 -20.76
N ALA A 37 -4.24 1.11 -20.19
CA ALA A 37 -2.92 0.69 -20.63
C ALA A 37 -2.80 -0.83 -20.65
N LEU A 38 -2.04 -1.34 -21.62
CA LEU A 38 -1.63 -2.73 -21.62
C LEU A 38 -0.63 -2.97 -20.48
N VAL A 39 -0.74 -4.10 -19.77
CA VAL A 39 0.04 -4.38 -18.55
C VAL A 39 1.56 -4.29 -18.75
N ASP A 40 2.07 -4.63 -19.93
CA ASP A 40 3.49 -4.49 -20.28
C ASP A 40 3.92 -3.03 -20.42
N ALA A 41 3.12 -2.22 -21.12
CA ALA A 41 3.36 -0.79 -21.23
C ALA A 41 3.21 -0.10 -19.87
N LEU A 42 2.21 -0.50 -19.09
CA LEU A 42 1.97 0.02 -17.74
C LEU A 42 3.13 -0.30 -16.81
N ALA A 43 3.62 -1.54 -16.77
CA ALA A 43 4.78 -1.94 -15.96
C ALA A 43 6.04 -1.15 -16.36
N MET A 44 6.30 -0.99 -17.67
CA MET A 44 7.39 -0.13 -18.14
C MET A 44 7.23 1.32 -17.66
N TRP A 45 6.01 1.86 -17.70
CA TRP A 45 5.74 3.24 -17.35
C TRP A 45 5.78 3.49 -15.84
N LEU A 46 5.38 2.52 -15.02
CA LEU A 46 5.59 2.54 -13.57
C LEU A 46 7.08 2.74 -13.23
N VAL A 47 7.98 2.04 -13.92
CA VAL A 47 9.42 2.21 -13.70
C VAL A 47 9.92 3.57 -14.20
N ARG A 48 9.47 4.01 -15.38
CA ARG A 48 10.01 5.21 -16.04
C ARG A 48 9.45 6.52 -15.49
N ARG A 49 8.16 6.53 -15.14
CA ARG A 49 7.36 7.70 -14.77
C ARG A 49 6.24 7.29 -13.80
N PRO A 50 6.56 6.81 -12.58
CA PRO A 50 5.55 6.32 -11.63
C PRO A 50 4.51 7.39 -11.28
N ALA A 51 4.92 8.66 -11.20
CA ALA A 51 4.05 9.80 -10.89
C ALA A 51 2.99 10.12 -11.97
N TYR A 52 3.01 9.43 -13.11
CA TYR A 52 1.93 9.54 -14.11
C TYR A 52 0.63 8.91 -13.60
N TYR A 53 0.73 7.79 -12.87
CA TYR A 53 -0.43 7.05 -12.40
C TYR A 53 -0.96 7.60 -11.08
N ASP A 54 -2.29 7.57 -10.95
CA ASP A 54 -3.02 7.96 -9.75
C ASP A 54 -3.65 6.71 -9.13
N VAL A 55 -4.71 6.17 -9.74
CA VAL A 55 -5.32 4.88 -9.37
C VAL A 55 -5.19 3.90 -10.53
N ILE A 56 -4.71 2.68 -10.24
CA ILE A 56 -4.68 1.57 -11.21
C ILE A 56 -5.71 0.53 -10.76
N VAL A 57 -6.61 0.14 -11.66
CA VAL A 57 -7.52 -0.99 -11.47
C VAL A 57 -7.05 -2.16 -12.34
N SER A 58 -7.02 -3.35 -11.77
CA SER A 58 -6.37 -4.50 -12.40
C SER A 58 -7.01 -5.81 -11.98
N SER A 59 -6.89 -6.82 -12.83
CA SER A 59 -7.21 -8.20 -12.46
C SER A 59 -6.26 -8.73 -11.37
N ASN A 60 -6.64 -9.81 -10.70
CA ASN A 60 -5.88 -10.39 -9.59
C ASN A 60 -4.40 -10.61 -9.94
N LEU A 61 -4.10 -11.37 -11.00
CA LEU A 61 -2.73 -11.70 -11.40
C LEU A 61 -1.90 -10.45 -11.77
N PHE A 62 -2.49 -9.52 -12.52
CA PHE A 62 -1.78 -8.30 -12.90
C PHE A 62 -1.58 -7.38 -11.68
N GLY A 63 -2.57 -7.32 -10.79
CA GLY A 63 -2.50 -6.57 -9.55
C GLY A 63 -1.34 -7.04 -8.68
N ASP A 64 -1.25 -8.35 -8.42
CA ASP A 64 -0.19 -8.98 -7.63
C ASP A 64 1.22 -8.57 -8.12
N ILE A 65 1.45 -8.64 -9.44
CA ILE A 65 2.73 -8.24 -10.05
C ILE A 65 2.97 -6.73 -9.93
N LEU A 66 1.96 -5.92 -10.21
CA LEU A 66 2.10 -4.46 -10.25
C LEU A 66 2.25 -3.86 -8.85
N THR A 67 1.61 -4.42 -7.83
CA THR A 67 1.74 -3.98 -6.45
C THR A 67 3.14 -4.24 -5.91
N ASP A 68 3.75 -5.37 -6.26
CA ASP A 68 5.15 -5.66 -5.91
C ASP A 68 6.13 -4.72 -6.63
N LEU A 69 5.88 -4.43 -7.90
CA LEU A 69 6.68 -3.46 -8.66
C LEU A 69 6.58 -2.05 -8.03
N ALA A 70 5.37 -1.60 -7.70
CA ALA A 70 5.14 -0.31 -7.05
C ALA A 70 5.80 -0.26 -5.66
N ALA A 71 5.71 -1.34 -4.88
CA ALA A 71 6.38 -1.47 -3.59
C ALA A 71 7.91 -1.35 -3.73
N ALA A 72 8.51 -1.97 -4.75
CA ALA A 72 9.94 -1.83 -5.01
C ALA A 72 10.33 -0.39 -5.36
N ILE A 73 9.52 0.32 -6.16
CA ILE A 73 9.77 1.71 -6.57
C ILE A 73 9.74 2.67 -5.36
N GLN A 74 8.82 2.48 -4.41
CA GLN A 74 8.68 3.40 -3.27
C GLN A 74 9.74 3.23 -2.17
N GLY A 75 10.55 2.16 -2.19
CA GLY A 75 11.56 1.88 -1.16
C GLY A 75 11.57 0.45 -0.62
N GLY A 76 10.74 -0.44 -1.17
CA GLY A 76 10.76 -1.87 -0.92
C GLY A 76 9.52 -2.41 -0.20
N MET A 77 9.46 -3.73 -0.13
CA MET A 77 8.33 -4.48 0.44
C MET A 77 8.12 -4.25 1.94
N GLY A 78 9.16 -3.86 2.68
CA GLY A 78 9.11 -3.65 4.14
C GLY A 78 8.23 -2.48 4.60
N ILE A 79 7.82 -1.62 3.66
CA ILE A 79 6.97 -0.45 3.90
C ILE A 79 5.65 -0.49 3.11
N ALA A 80 5.34 -1.60 2.44
CA ALA A 80 4.12 -1.74 1.65
C ALA A 80 2.98 -2.38 2.47
N ALA A 81 1.92 -1.62 2.72
CA ALA A 81 0.71 -2.08 3.41
C ALA A 81 -0.48 -2.17 2.46
N GLY A 82 -1.39 -3.10 2.74
CA GLY A 82 -2.59 -3.35 1.93
C GLY A 82 -3.83 -3.61 2.78
N GLY A 83 -5.00 -3.53 2.12
CA GLY A 83 -6.30 -3.83 2.71
C GLY A 83 -7.18 -4.61 1.76
N ASN A 84 -7.64 -5.78 2.20
CA ASN A 84 -8.67 -6.58 1.55
C ASN A 84 -10.03 -6.14 2.10
N ILE A 85 -10.69 -5.24 1.38
CA ILE A 85 -11.92 -4.59 1.84
C ILE A 85 -13.14 -5.41 1.45
N ASN A 86 -14.04 -5.66 2.41
CA ASN A 86 -15.42 -6.07 2.14
C ASN A 86 -16.30 -4.80 2.10
N PRO A 87 -16.70 -4.31 0.91
CA PRO A 87 -17.41 -3.02 0.80
C PRO A 87 -18.78 -3.04 1.49
N GLU A 88 -19.44 -4.19 1.50
CA GLU A 88 -20.77 -4.40 2.08
C GLU A 88 -20.77 -4.41 3.62
N ARG A 89 -19.59 -4.57 4.24
CA ARG A 89 -19.38 -4.69 5.70
C ARG A 89 -20.16 -5.83 6.36
N THR A 90 -20.59 -6.82 5.59
CA THR A 90 -21.26 -8.03 6.09
C THR A 90 -20.26 -9.01 6.69
N TYR A 91 -19.01 -8.96 6.22
CA TYR A 91 -17.87 -9.70 6.76
C TYR A 91 -16.71 -8.76 7.10
N PRO A 92 -15.79 -9.16 8.00
CA PRO A 92 -14.63 -8.33 8.33
C PRO A 92 -13.73 -8.05 7.12
N SER A 93 -13.26 -6.82 6.99
CA SER A 93 -12.13 -6.48 6.12
C SER A 93 -10.81 -6.92 6.78
N MET A 94 -9.79 -7.20 5.97
CA MET A 94 -8.47 -7.63 6.46
C MET A 94 -7.39 -6.63 6.04
N PHE A 95 -6.52 -6.24 6.98
CA PHE A 95 -5.43 -5.30 6.73
C PHE A 95 -4.11 -5.98 7.06
N GLU A 96 -3.18 -5.96 6.12
CA GLU A 96 -1.94 -6.72 6.22
C GLU A 96 -0.77 -6.06 5.47
N PRO A 97 0.49 -6.35 5.86
CA PRO A 97 1.63 -6.10 4.99
C PRO A 97 1.49 -6.86 3.67
N ILE A 98 1.91 -6.26 2.55
CA ILE A 98 1.91 -6.94 1.24
C ILE A 98 3.05 -7.98 1.17
N HIS A 99 4.09 -7.82 1.98
CA HIS A 99 5.23 -8.73 1.95
C HIS A 99 4.89 -10.13 2.50
N GLY A 100 5.53 -11.14 1.92
CA GLY A 100 5.43 -12.52 2.42
C GLY A 100 6.06 -12.73 3.81
N SER A 101 5.99 -13.96 4.30
CA SER A 101 6.41 -14.36 5.67
C SER A 101 7.91 -14.24 5.97
N ALA A 102 8.74 -14.04 4.95
CA ALA A 102 10.20 -13.95 5.00
C ALA A 102 10.87 -14.88 6.05
N PRO A 103 10.73 -16.22 5.91
CA PRO A 103 11.10 -17.18 6.97
C PRO A 103 12.54 -17.07 7.46
N ARG A 104 13.45 -16.63 6.57
CA ARG A 104 14.86 -16.39 6.88
C ARG A 104 15.12 -15.34 7.95
N TYR A 105 14.15 -14.49 8.31
CA TYR A 105 14.28 -13.46 9.36
C TYR A 105 13.52 -13.82 10.64
N LYS A 106 12.83 -14.97 10.67
CA LYS A 106 12.04 -15.40 11.83
C LYS A 106 12.93 -15.46 13.08
N GLY A 107 12.48 -14.80 14.15
CA GLY A 107 13.16 -14.81 15.46
C GLY A 107 14.45 -13.98 15.54
N GLN A 108 14.83 -13.26 14.48
CA GLN A 108 16.10 -12.52 14.45
C GLN A 108 15.99 -11.05 14.89
N ASN A 109 14.77 -10.55 15.13
CA ASN A 109 14.53 -9.14 15.47
C ASN A 109 15.07 -8.16 14.40
N ARG A 110 14.97 -8.52 13.11
CA ARG A 110 15.50 -7.75 11.97
C ARG A 110 14.47 -7.34 10.92
N ALA A 111 13.24 -7.85 11.03
CA ALA A 111 12.17 -7.51 10.11
C ALA A 111 11.77 -6.04 10.26
N ASN A 112 11.40 -5.39 9.16
CA ASN A 112 10.85 -4.04 9.19
C ASN A 112 9.38 -4.10 9.66
N PRO A 113 9.01 -3.46 10.80
CA PRO A 113 7.64 -3.51 11.29
C PRO A 113 6.70 -2.49 10.62
N ILE A 114 7.22 -1.61 9.76
CA ILE A 114 6.48 -0.43 9.29
C ILE A 114 5.24 -0.80 8.47
N ALA A 115 5.35 -1.76 7.54
CA ALA A 115 4.20 -2.22 6.76
C ALA A 115 3.04 -2.73 7.65
N ALA A 116 3.35 -3.46 8.73
CA ALA A 116 2.34 -3.97 9.66
C ALA A 116 1.71 -2.84 10.48
N ILE A 117 2.51 -1.85 10.90
CA ILE A 117 2.01 -0.68 11.62
C ILE A 117 1.11 0.17 10.72
N TRP A 118 1.50 0.37 9.46
CA TRP A 118 0.69 1.09 8.48
C TRP A 118 -0.62 0.34 8.18
N ALA A 119 -0.59 -0.98 8.01
CA ALA A 119 -1.82 -1.77 7.89
C ALA A 119 -2.76 -1.55 9.09
N GLY A 120 -2.21 -1.49 10.31
CA GLY A 120 -2.98 -1.11 11.51
C GLY A 120 -3.59 0.29 11.44
N SER A 121 -2.88 1.26 10.85
CA SER A 121 -3.44 2.59 10.60
C SER A 121 -4.60 2.56 9.58
N MET A 122 -4.47 1.79 8.49
CA MET A 122 -5.55 1.64 7.51
C MET A 122 -6.80 1.01 8.15
N MET A 123 -6.60 0.05 9.06
CA MET A 123 -7.69 -0.54 9.84
C MET A 123 -8.37 0.49 10.75
N LEU A 124 -7.61 1.31 11.47
CA LEU A 124 -8.17 2.39 12.31
C LEU A 124 -9.02 3.36 11.47
N GLU A 125 -8.54 3.74 10.30
CA GLU A 125 -9.28 4.60 9.38
C GLU A 125 -10.59 3.95 8.91
N HIS A 126 -10.55 2.66 8.55
CA HIS A 126 -11.74 1.90 8.16
C HIS A 126 -12.80 1.81 9.28
N LEU A 127 -12.36 1.75 10.54
CA LEU A 127 -13.21 1.74 11.73
C LEU A 127 -13.76 3.13 12.10
N GLY A 128 -13.35 4.20 11.41
CA GLY A 128 -13.75 5.57 11.71
C GLY A 128 -12.85 6.31 12.71
N GLU A 129 -11.79 5.65 13.20
CA GLU A 129 -10.80 6.21 14.12
C GLU A 129 -9.75 7.04 13.37
N THR A 130 -10.19 7.98 12.52
CA THR A 130 -9.33 8.72 11.59
C THR A 130 -8.25 9.54 12.30
N ALA A 131 -8.54 10.07 13.50
CA ALA A 131 -7.56 10.78 14.30
C ALA A 131 -6.41 9.86 14.75
N ALA A 132 -6.74 8.65 15.20
CA ALA A 132 -5.75 7.65 15.61
C ALA A 132 -4.94 7.14 14.40
N ALA A 133 -5.61 6.88 13.26
CA ALA A 133 -4.94 6.51 12.01
C ALA A 133 -3.90 7.56 11.60
N ARG A 134 -4.29 8.83 11.50
CA ARG A 134 -3.37 9.93 11.17
C ARG A 134 -2.22 10.06 12.17
N LEU A 135 -2.49 9.85 13.46
CA LEU A 135 -1.45 9.88 14.50
C LEU A 135 -0.39 8.78 14.28
N VAL A 136 -0.83 7.55 13.97
CA VAL A 136 0.06 6.42 13.69
C VAL A 136 0.91 6.70 12.45
N MET A 137 0.29 7.08 11.33
CA MET A 137 1.05 7.39 10.10
C MET A 137 2.01 8.55 10.29
N LYS A 138 1.58 9.60 10.99
CA LYS A 138 2.47 10.74 11.25
C LYS A 138 3.67 10.35 12.11
N ALA A 139 3.49 9.42 13.05
CA ALA A 139 4.60 8.90 13.84
C ALA A 139 5.58 8.06 13.00
N VAL A 140 5.08 7.25 12.06
CA VAL A 140 5.93 6.50 11.10
C VAL A 140 6.75 7.48 10.25
N GLU A 141 6.10 8.47 9.65
CA GLU A 141 6.76 9.51 8.84
C GLU A 141 7.86 10.23 9.61
N ASP A 142 7.56 10.70 10.83
CA ASP A 142 8.49 11.49 11.61
C ASP A 142 9.71 10.66 12.07
N VAL A 143 9.52 9.39 12.42
CA VAL A 143 10.62 8.48 12.78
C VAL A 143 11.52 8.21 11.57
N LEU A 144 10.94 8.00 10.39
CA LEU A 144 11.69 7.81 9.15
C LEU A 144 12.43 9.10 8.74
N ALA A 145 11.80 10.26 8.88
CA ALA A 145 12.38 11.56 8.55
C ALA A 145 13.53 11.95 9.49
N GLU A 146 13.46 11.58 10.78
CA GLU A 146 14.60 11.71 11.72
C GLU A 146 15.80 10.87 11.24
N GLY A 147 15.53 9.76 10.55
CA GLY A 147 16.55 8.92 9.92
C GLY A 147 17.37 8.08 10.91
N ARG A 148 17.09 8.16 12.22
CA ARG A 148 17.82 7.44 13.27
C ARG A 148 17.44 5.96 13.38
N TYR A 149 16.16 5.64 13.24
CA TYR A 149 15.62 4.31 13.44
C TYR A 149 15.18 3.70 12.12
N ARG A 150 16.06 2.90 11.51
CA ARG A 150 15.83 2.25 10.21
C ARG A 150 16.35 0.83 10.25
N THR A 151 15.54 -0.12 9.79
CA THR A 151 15.95 -1.50 9.59
C THR A 151 16.87 -1.64 8.37
N SER A 152 17.50 -2.80 8.21
CA SER A 152 18.51 -3.02 7.16
C SER A 152 17.99 -2.93 5.73
N ASP A 153 16.72 -3.25 5.49
CA ASP A 153 16.06 -3.07 4.19
C ASP A 153 15.93 -1.59 3.79
N LEU A 154 15.94 -0.68 4.76
CA LEU A 154 15.97 0.77 4.57
C LEU A 154 17.38 1.37 4.69
N GLY A 155 18.42 0.52 4.65
CA GLY A 155 19.83 0.92 4.76
C GLY A 155 20.29 1.29 6.17
N GLY A 156 19.50 1.01 7.21
CA GLY A 156 19.88 1.25 8.59
C GLY A 156 20.40 0.00 9.33
N THR A 157 20.60 0.13 10.63
CA THR A 157 21.12 -0.95 11.50
C THR A 157 20.20 -1.28 12.67
N SER A 158 19.05 -0.61 12.76
CA SER A 158 18.09 -0.81 13.86
C SER A 158 17.39 -2.16 13.73
N SER A 159 17.07 -2.74 14.87
CA SER A 159 16.25 -3.93 15.03
C SER A 159 14.75 -3.63 14.89
N THR A 160 13.93 -4.67 14.73
CA THR A 160 12.47 -4.56 14.70
C THR A 160 11.95 -3.84 15.96
N THR A 161 12.44 -4.25 17.12
CA THR A 161 12.06 -3.65 18.42
C THR A 161 12.43 -2.18 18.51
N GLU A 162 13.63 -1.79 18.07
CA GLU A 162 14.05 -0.39 18.15
C GLU A 162 13.17 0.53 17.30
N VAL A 163 12.83 0.10 16.06
CA VAL A 163 11.92 0.85 15.19
C VAL A 163 10.52 0.91 15.80
N GLY A 164 9.99 -0.22 16.30
CA GLY A 164 8.68 -0.26 16.95
C GLY A 164 8.57 0.63 18.19
N GLU A 165 9.57 0.62 19.06
CA GLU A 165 9.60 1.47 20.26
C GLU A 165 9.76 2.96 19.90
N ALA A 166 10.53 3.30 18.86
CA ALA A 166 10.64 4.67 18.38
C ALA A 166 9.28 5.21 17.89
N ILE A 167 8.55 4.42 17.11
CA ILE A 167 7.21 4.79 16.62
C ILE A 167 6.24 4.94 17.80
N LYS A 168 6.18 3.95 18.70
CA LYS A 168 5.35 3.98 19.91
C LYS A 168 5.62 5.21 20.79
N LYS A 169 6.90 5.55 21.00
CA LYS A 169 7.29 6.75 21.77
C LYS A 169 6.79 8.03 21.09
N THR A 170 6.89 8.09 19.76
CA THR A 170 6.43 9.24 18.97
C THR A 170 4.91 9.37 19.01
N ILE A 171 4.16 8.27 18.92
CA ILE A 171 2.71 8.23 19.09
C ILE A 171 2.33 8.81 20.46
N ARG A 172 2.93 8.31 21.56
CA ARG A 172 2.64 8.80 22.92
C ARG A 172 2.90 10.29 23.08
N LYS A 173 4.08 10.76 22.66
CA LYS A 173 4.45 12.18 22.74
C LYS A 173 3.44 13.08 22.02
N LYS A 174 2.97 12.66 20.85
CA LYS A 174 1.99 13.41 20.05
C LYS A 174 0.57 13.31 20.62
N GLY A 175 0.16 12.13 21.10
CA GLY A 175 -1.12 11.93 21.75
C GLY A 175 -1.27 12.79 23.02
N ASP A 176 -0.23 12.84 23.85
CA ASP A 176 -0.23 13.68 25.06
C ASP A 176 -0.34 15.17 24.74
N ALA A 177 0.18 15.60 23.59
CA ALA A 177 0.07 16.98 23.12
C ALA A 177 -1.31 17.31 22.52
N LEU A 178 -2.11 16.31 22.13
CA LEU A 178 -3.47 16.50 21.63
C LEU A 178 -4.53 16.57 22.74
N ILE A 179 -4.19 16.08 23.94
CA ILE A 179 -5.09 16.04 25.11
C ILE A 179 -4.86 17.27 26.03
N ARG A 180 -3.74 17.98 25.86
CA ARG A 180 -3.42 19.23 26.57
C ARG A 180 -3.90 20.44 25.78
#